data_AF-G5R3Z4-F1
#
_entry.id   AF-G5R3Z4-F1
#
_cell.length_a   1.000
_cell.length_b   1.000
_cell.length_c   1.000
_cell.angle_alpha   90.00
_cell.angle_beta   90.00
_cell.angle_gamma   90.00
#
_symmetry.space_group_name_H-M   'P 1'
#
loop_
_entity.id
_entity.type
_entity.pdbx_description
1 polymer ?
#
loop_
_entity_poly.entity_id
_entity_poly.type
_entity_poly.pdbx_seq_one_letter_code
_entity_poly.pdbx_strand_id
1 'polypeptide(L)'
;MGHTDSATLTIDMAPQIVSTNQNDVLIGSAYGDTLIYHLLNGADATGGNGVDRWQNFSTAQGDKIDIHELLTGWDHQAATLGNFVQVHTSGANTVISVDRDGAGSAFKSTDLVTLENVQLTLNDLLQNNHLITGG
;
A
#
# COMPACT_ATOMS: atom_id res chain seq x y z
N MET A 1 -30.76 -0.76 44.42
CA MET A 1 -30.91 -1.26 43.04
C MET A 1 -29.62 -0.88 42.32
N GLY A 2 -28.80 -1.86 41.95
CA GLY A 2 -27.51 -1.61 41.31
C GLY A 2 -27.71 -1.43 39.81
N HIS A 3 -27.26 -0.30 39.26
CA HIS A 3 -27.15 -0.13 37.83
C HIS A 3 -25.80 -0.71 37.39
N THR A 4 -25.83 -1.72 36.53
CA THR A 4 -24.65 -2.07 35.73
C THR A 4 -24.66 -1.20 34.49
N ASP A 5 -23.72 -0.26 34.44
CA ASP A 5 -23.39 0.45 33.20
C ASP A 5 -22.47 -0.44 32.37
N SER A 6 -22.87 -0.74 31.15
CA SER A 6 -21.99 -1.38 30.15
C SER A 6 -21.26 -0.28 29.40
N ALA A 7 -19.96 -0.12 29.66
CA ALA A 7 -19.10 0.70 28.82
C ALA A 7 -18.50 -0.17 27.71
N THR A 8 -18.74 0.19 26.45
CA THR A 8 -18.05 -0.40 25.31
C THR A 8 -16.74 0.35 25.08
N LEU A 9 -15.60 -0.33 25.24
CA LEU A 9 -14.29 0.18 24.83
C LEU A 9 -14.03 -0.26 23.39
N THR A 10 -14.12 0.67 22.44
CA THR A 10 -13.63 0.47 21.08
C THR A 10 -12.16 0.86 21.06
N ILE A 11 -11.25 -0.09 20.89
CA ILE A 11 -9.84 0.23 20.58
C ILE A 11 -9.76 0.33 19.07
N ASP A 12 -9.84 1.56 18.55
CA ASP A 12 -9.57 1.89 17.16
C ASP A 12 -8.05 1.84 16.95
N MET A 13 -7.52 0.62 16.76
CA MET A 13 -6.13 0.44 16.35
C MET A 13 -6.10 0.56 14.84
N ALA A 14 -5.21 1.38 14.29
CA ALA A 14 -4.82 1.33 12.88
C ALA A 14 -3.49 0.56 12.79
N PRO A 15 -3.50 -0.77 12.58
CA PRO A 15 -2.29 -1.57 12.61
C PRO A 15 -1.32 -1.17 11.50
N GLN A 16 -0.03 -1.21 11.82
CA GLN A 16 1.04 -1.00 10.85
C GLN A 16 1.78 -2.31 10.67
N ILE A 17 1.90 -2.75 9.42
CA ILE A 17 2.56 -3.98 9.01
C ILE A 17 3.71 -3.58 8.10
N VAL A 18 4.91 -4.07 8.39
CA VAL A 18 6.10 -3.79 7.58
C VAL A 18 6.33 -4.96 6.64
N SER A 19 6.46 -4.69 5.35
CA SER A 19 6.84 -5.68 4.33
C SER A 19 8.26 -6.18 4.55
N THR A 20 8.54 -7.39 4.07
CA THR A 20 9.87 -8.01 4.15
C THR A 20 10.44 -8.27 2.76
N ASN A 21 11.62 -8.90 2.69
CA ASN A 21 12.19 -9.36 1.43
C ASN A 21 11.55 -10.68 0.91
N GLN A 22 10.51 -11.18 1.57
CA GLN A 22 9.75 -12.34 1.14
C GLN A 22 8.41 -11.91 0.54
N ASN A 23 7.83 -12.77 -0.28
CA ASN A 23 6.48 -12.57 -0.79
C ASN A 23 5.47 -12.91 0.32
N ASP A 24 5.02 -11.88 1.04
CA ASP A 24 4.15 -12.02 2.19
C ASP A 24 2.68 -12.12 1.77
N VAL A 25 1.88 -12.83 2.58
CA VAL A 25 0.41 -12.87 2.44
C VAL A 25 -0.20 -12.19 3.65
N LEU A 26 -0.87 -11.07 3.41
CA LEU A 26 -1.46 -10.22 4.42
C LEU A 26 -2.97 -10.44 4.51
N ILE A 27 -3.43 -10.54 5.77
CA ILE A 27 -4.83 -10.47 6.13
C ILE A 27 -4.94 -9.35 7.17
N GLY A 28 -5.53 -8.24 6.73
CA GLY A 28 -5.82 -7.07 7.55
C GLY A 28 -6.86 -7.33 8.64
N SER A 29 -6.95 -6.39 9.57
CA SER A 29 -7.87 -6.40 10.70
C SER A 29 -9.27 -5.86 10.32
N ALA A 30 -10.08 -5.56 11.33
CA ALA A 30 -11.38 -4.90 11.14
C ALA A 30 -11.25 -3.37 10.95
N TYR A 31 -10.07 -2.81 11.19
CA TYR A 31 -9.77 -1.38 11.16
C TYR A 31 -8.86 -1.06 9.96
N GLY A 32 -8.62 0.22 9.70
CA GLY A 32 -7.73 0.64 8.61
C GLY A 32 -6.28 0.27 8.91
N ASP A 33 -5.77 -0.77 8.26
CA ASP A 33 -4.38 -1.18 8.39
C ASP A 33 -3.47 -0.41 7.40
N THR A 34 -2.18 -0.34 7.68
CA THR A 34 -1.18 0.21 6.76
C THR A 34 -0.09 -0.80 6.50
N LEU A 35 0.11 -1.18 5.24
CA LEU A 35 1.27 -1.93 4.78
C LEU A 35 2.38 -0.97 4.36
N ILE A 36 3.52 -1.02 5.05
CA ILE A 36 4.65 -0.12 4.89
C ILE A 36 5.79 -0.84 4.17
N TYR A 37 6.25 -0.24 3.07
CA TYR A 37 7.41 -0.67 2.33
C TYR A 37 8.61 0.21 2.63
N HIS A 38 9.54 -0.31 3.41
CA HIS A 38 10.81 0.35 3.67
C HIS A 38 11.81 0.11 2.54
N LEU A 39 12.81 0.98 2.44
CA LEU A 39 13.94 0.75 1.55
C LEU A 39 14.96 -0.22 2.18
N LEU A 40 14.86 -1.51 1.84
CA LEU A 40 15.75 -2.56 2.33
C LEU A 40 17.05 -2.67 1.51
N ASN A 41 16.95 -2.48 0.20
CA ASN A 41 18.07 -2.51 -0.75
C ASN A 41 17.91 -1.45 -1.85
N GLY A 42 18.76 -0.42 -1.82
CA GLY A 42 18.77 0.68 -2.77
C GLY A 42 18.96 0.30 -4.23
N ALA A 43 19.63 -0.82 -4.51
CA ALA A 43 19.92 -1.29 -5.87
C ALA A 43 18.81 -2.16 -6.47
N ASP A 44 17.78 -2.48 -5.70
CA ASP A 44 16.69 -3.37 -6.11
C ASP A 44 15.45 -2.56 -6.56
N ALA A 45 14.73 -3.10 -7.55
CA ALA A 45 13.59 -2.45 -8.19
C ALA A 45 12.36 -2.31 -7.28
N THR A 46 12.17 -3.19 -6.30
CA THR A 46 11.12 -3.07 -5.27
C THR A 46 11.65 -2.42 -3.99
N GLY A 47 12.90 -1.93 -4.02
CA GLY A 47 13.62 -1.51 -2.82
C GLY A 47 14.02 -2.69 -1.93
N GLY A 48 14.04 -3.92 -2.46
CA GLY A 48 14.42 -5.14 -1.74
C GLY A 48 13.28 -5.84 -1.03
N ASN A 49 12.05 -5.41 -1.25
CA ASN A 49 10.84 -6.05 -0.71
C ASN A 49 10.37 -7.18 -1.64
N GLY A 50 9.64 -8.16 -1.09
CA GLY A 50 8.97 -9.17 -1.89
C GLY A 50 7.77 -8.62 -2.66
N VAL A 51 7.16 -9.50 -3.47
CA VAL A 51 5.89 -9.22 -4.15
C VAL A 51 4.76 -9.79 -3.30
N ASP A 52 4.07 -8.91 -2.58
CA ASP A 52 3.12 -9.30 -1.55
C ASP A 52 1.70 -9.52 -2.09
N ARG A 53 0.87 -10.18 -1.30
CA ARG A 53 -0.57 -10.34 -1.55
C ARG A 53 -1.37 -9.89 -0.34
N TRP A 54 -2.35 -9.01 -0.54
CA TRP A 54 -3.26 -8.60 0.52
C TRP A 54 -4.67 -9.10 0.23
N GLN A 55 -5.14 -10.05 1.02
CA GLN A 55 -6.33 -10.86 0.70
C GLN A 55 -7.66 -10.13 0.93
N ASN A 56 -7.68 -9.16 1.85
CA ASN A 56 -8.88 -8.46 2.31
C ASN A 56 -8.69 -6.94 2.37
N PHE A 57 -7.86 -6.38 1.49
CA PHE A 57 -7.70 -4.93 1.39
C PHE A 57 -9.04 -4.23 1.21
N SER A 58 -9.28 -3.19 2.01
CA SER A 58 -10.57 -2.54 2.09
C SER A 58 -10.44 -1.02 2.17
N THR A 59 -10.87 -0.37 1.09
CA THR A 59 -11.01 1.09 1.07
C THR A 59 -12.04 1.58 2.08
N ALA A 60 -13.05 0.77 2.38
CA ALA A 60 -14.09 1.09 3.37
C ALA A 60 -13.56 1.07 4.81
N GLN A 61 -12.58 0.22 5.11
CA GLN A 61 -11.92 0.16 6.42
C GLN A 61 -10.84 1.24 6.57
N GLY A 62 -10.40 1.82 5.45
CA GLY A 62 -9.37 2.86 5.43
C GLY A 62 -7.97 2.29 5.28
N ASP A 63 -7.83 1.09 4.72
CA ASP A 63 -6.55 0.44 4.50
C ASP A 63 -5.63 1.26 3.60
N LYS A 64 -4.33 1.19 3.85
CA LYS A 64 -3.33 1.99 3.16
C LYS A 64 -2.11 1.18 2.79
N ILE A 65 -1.48 1.62 1.71
CA ILE A 65 -0.20 1.14 1.25
C ILE A 65 0.74 2.33 1.30
N ASP A 66 1.84 2.18 2.02
CA ASP A 66 2.83 3.22 2.18
C ASP A 66 4.13 2.85 1.48
N ILE A 67 4.50 3.67 0.50
CA ILE A 67 5.70 3.52 -0.34
C ILE A 67 6.60 4.75 -0.27
N HIS A 68 6.43 5.63 0.72
CA HIS A 68 7.12 6.92 0.76
C HIS A 68 8.66 6.81 0.74
N GLU A 69 9.23 5.71 1.23
CA GLU A 69 10.68 5.48 1.20
C GLU A 69 11.20 4.89 -0.12
N LEU A 70 10.32 4.39 -0.99
CA LEU A 70 10.75 3.69 -2.20
C LEU A 70 11.12 4.65 -3.33
N LEU A 71 10.40 5.76 -3.47
CA LEU A 71 10.50 6.64 -4.63
C LEU A 71 11.71 7.58 -4.53
N THR A 72 12.54 7.61 -5.56
CA THR A 72 13.70 8.51 -5.68
C THR A 72 13.44 9.57 -6.75
N GLY A 73 13.65 10.84 -6.39
CA GLY A 73 13.39 11.96 -7.30
C GLY A 73 11.90 12.28 -7.49
N TRP A 74 11.03 11.76 -6.63
CA TRP A 74 9.61 12.10 -6.60
C TRP A 74 9.43 13.55 -6.13
N ASP A 75 8.76 14.37 -6.93
CA ASP A 75 8.56 15.81 -6.68
C ASP A 75 7.21 16.13 -5.99
N HIS A 76 6.50 15.08 -5.57
CA HIS A 76 5.18 15.13 -4.95
C HIS A 76 4.09 15.80 -5.81
N GLN A 77 4.29 15.86 -7.14
CA GLN A 77 3.26 16.38 -8.05
C GLN A 77 2.38 15.25 -8.56
N ALA A 78 1.13 15.14 -8.10
CA ALA A 78 0.23 14.03 -8.48
C ALA A 78 0.16 13.72 -10.00
N ALA A 79 0.32 14.72 -10.87
CA ALA A 79 0.34 14.57 -12.33
C ALA A 79 1.48 13.68 -12.86
N THR A 80 2.60 13.57 -12.15
CA THR A 80 3.77 12.76 -12.53
C THR A 80 3.80 11.40 -11.83
N LEU A 81 2.87 11.10 -10.89
CA LEU A 81 2.91 9.88 -10.08
C LEU A 81 2.74 8.63 -10.93
N GLY A 82 1.98 8.71 -12.02
CA GLY A 82 1.80 7.61 -12.97
C GLY A 82 3.11 7.15 -13.63
N ASN A 83 4.19 7.93 -13.56
CA ASN A 83 5.52 7.49 -13.99
C ASN A 83 6.15 6.54 -12.95
N PHE A 84 5.82 6.70 -11.67
CA PHE A 84 6.40 5.94 -10.56
C PHE A 84 5.52 4.78 -10.09
N VAL A 85 4.20 4.92 -10.17
CA VAL A 85 3.25 3.91 -9.69
C VAL A 85 2.29 3.55 -10.81
N GLN A 86 2.25 2.27 -11.14
CA GLN A 86 1.33 1.71 -12.11
C GLN A 86 0.34 0.79 -11.42
N VAL A 87 -0.94 0.98 -11.73
CA VAL A 87 -2.03 0.19 -11.13
C VAL A 87 -2.83 -0.39 -12.27
N HIS A 88 -3.00 -1.70 -12.27
CA HIS A 88 -3.82 -2.39 -13.27
C HIS A 88 -4.62 -3.51 -12.62
N THR A 89 -5.75 -3.86 -13.23
CA THR A 89 -6.57 -4.99 -12.79
C THR A 89 -6.16 -6.27 -13.50
N SER A 90 -6.09 -7.38 -12.75
CA SER A 90 -5.87 -8.72 -13.29
C SER A 90 -6.93 -9.67 -12.73
N GLY A 91 -7.90 -10.04 -13.58
CA GLY A 91 -9.09 -10.77 -13.12
C GLY A 91 -9.88 -9.95 -12.09
N ALA A 92 -10.10 -10.51 -10.89
CA ALA A 92 -10.77 -9.82 -9.79
C ALA A 92 -9.84 -8.96 -8.92
N ASN A 93 -8.54 -8.93 -9.22
CA ASN A 93 -7.52 -8.33 -8.37
C ASN A 93 -7.02 -6.99 -8.92
N THR A 94 -6.39 -6.21 -8.05
CA THR A 94 -5.59 -5.03 -8.41
C THR A 94 -4.12 -5.35 -8.19
N VAL A 95 -3.27 -5.07 -9.17
CA VAL A 95 -1.82 -5.18 -9.05
C VAL A 95 -1.25 -3.76 -9.06
N ILE A 96 -0.43 -3.48 -8.05
CA ILE A 96 0.30 -2.22 -7.90
C ILE A 96 1.78 -2.52 -8.11
N SER A 97 2.38 -1.78 -9.04
CA SER A 97 3.78 -1.89 -9.43
C SER A 97 4.47 -0.55 -9.25
N VAL A 98 5.77 -0.57 -8.97
CA VAL A 98 6.59 0.63 -8.73
C VAL A 98 7.74 0.68 -9.72
N ASP A 99 7.97 1.89 -10.27
CA ASP A 99 9.21 2.31 -10.91
C ASP A 99 9.86 3.39 -10.04
N ARG A 100 10.95 3.05 -9.35
CA ARG A 100 11.47 3.88 -8.24
C ARG A 100 12.01 5.23 -8.70
N ASP A 101 12.52 5.34 -9.93
CA ASP A 101 13.01 6.60 -10.52
C ASP A 101 12.07 7.16 -11.60
N GLY A 102 10.86 6.61 -11.70
CA GLY A 102 9.81 7.11 -12.57
C GLY A 102 10.17 7.05 -14.05
N ALA A 103 10.41 8.21 -14.67
CA ALA A 103 10.83 8.29 -16.07
C ALA A 103 12.33 8.02 -16.28
N GLY A 104 13.08 7.79 -15.21
CA GLY A 104 14.49 7.42 -15.26
C GLY A 104 14.72 6.03 -15.89
N SER A 105 16.00 5.67 -16.00
CA SER A 105 16.42 4.40 -16.60
C SER A 105 17.03 3.42 -15.61
N ALA A 106 17.20 3.81 -14.35
CA ALA A 106 17.84 2.97 -13.34
C ALA A 106 16.92 1.83 -12.90
N PHE A 107 15.62 2.07 -12.82
CA PHE A 107 14.62 1.06 -12.50
C PHE A 107 13.57 0.92 -13.60
N LYS A 108 12.77 -0.12 -13.48
CA LYS A 108 11.64 -0.42 -14.35
C LYS A 108 10.48 -0.79 -13.44
N SER A 109 9.27 -0.44 -13.87
CA SER A 109 8.03 -0.87 -13.22
C SER A 109 8.05 -2.36 -12.88
N THR A 110 7.96 -2.66 -11.59
CA THR A 110 8.01 -4.03 -11.04
C THR A 110 6.88 -4.18 -10.03
N ASP A 111 6.18 -5.32 -10.08
CA ASP A 111 5.06 -5.61 -9.19
C ASP A 111 5.51 -5.57 -7.73
N LEU A 112 4.72 -4.91 -6.88
CA LEU A 112 4.97 -4.76 -5.45
C LEU A 112 3.93 -5.50 -4.62
N VAL A 113 2.65 -5.30 -4.94
CA VAL A 113 1.55 -5.90 -4.18
C VAL A 113 0.35 -6.20 -5.08
N THR A 114 -0.25 -7.37 -4.86
CA THR A 114 -1.55 -7.73 -5.40
C THR A 114 -2.62 -7.64 -4.32
N LEU A 115 -3.63 -6.80 -4.54
CA LEU A 115 -4.82 -6.69 -3.71
C LEU A 115 -5.89 -7.65 -4.27
N GLU A 116 -6.30 -8.63 -3.47
CA GLU A 116 -7.18 -9.69 -3.94
C GLU A 116 -8.65 -9.28 -3.89
N ASN A 117 -9.41 -9.68 -4.91
CA ASN A 117 -10.86 -9.50 -4.98
C ASN A 117 -11.33 -8.03 -4.87
N VAL A 118 -10.46 -7.08 -5.24
CA VAL A 118 -10.77 -5.66 -5.32
C VAL A 118 -10.19 -5.10 -6.62
N GLN A 119 -10.95 -4.25 -7.30
CA GLN A 119 -10.53 -3.57 -8.53
C GLN A 119 -10.49 -2.07 -8.28
N LEU A 120 -9.27 -1.51 -8.29
CA LEU A 120 -9.01 -0.11 -8.04
C LEU A 120 -8.13 0.45 -9.16
N THR A 121 -8.30 1.74 -9.41
CA THR A 121 -7.39 2.54 -10.23
C THR A 121 -6.41 3.30 -9.33
N LEU A 122 -5.32 3.81 -9.91
CA LEU A 122 -4.44 4.75 -9.19
C LEU A 122 -5.23 5.94 -8.64
N ASN A 123 -6.21 6.45 -9.39
CA ASN A 123 -7.04 7.56 -8.94
C ASN A 123 -7.90 7.19 -7.71
N ASP A 124 -8.45 5.98 -7.63
CA ASP A 124 -9.24 5.53 -6.48
C ASP A 124 -8.38 5.47 -5.20
N LEU A 125 -7.13 5.02 -5.35
CA LEU A 125 -6.17 4.97 -4.24
C LEU A 125 -5.78 6.37 -3.75
N LEU A 126 -5.61 7.33 -4.67
CA LEU A 126 -5.21 8.69 -4.33
C LEU A 126 -6.33 9.51 -3.73
N GLN A 127 -7.53 9.48 -4.32
CA GLN A 127 -8.66 10.31 -3.88
C GLN A 127 -9.08 10.03 -2.44
N ASN A 128 -8.84 8.81 -1.96
CA ASN A 128 -9.23 8.36 -0.63
C ASN A 128 -8.03 8.09 0.30
N ASN A 129 -6.82 8.55 -0.08
CA ASN A 129 -5.60 8.45 0.73
C ASN A 129 -5.25 6.99 1.15
N HIS A 130 -5.42 6.06 0.21
CA HIS A 130 -5.04 4.66 0.36
C HIS A 130 -3.61 4.37 -0.12
N LEU A 131 -2.96 5.35 -0.76
CA LEU A 131 -1.57 5.26 -1.19
C LEU A 131 -0.79 6.44 -0.63
N ILE A 132 0.18 6.17 0.24
CA ILE A 132 1.08 7.16 0.84
C ILE A 132 2.39 7.16 0.05
N THR A 133 2.76 8.35 -0.44
CA THR A 133 3.96 8.57 -1.30
C THR A 133 4.86 9.69 -0.78
N GLY A 134 4.54 10.27 0.37
CA GLY A 134 5.30 11.35 1.00
C GLY A 134 4.99 11.45 2.48
N GLY A 135 5.99 11.94 3.24
CA GLY A 135 5.90 12.23 4.67
C GLY A 135 5.71 13.72 4.96
#